data_AF-Q9U8M7-F1
#
_entry.id   AF-Q9U8M7-F1
#
_cell.length_a   1.000
_cell.length_b   1.000
_cell.length_c   1.000
_cell.angle_alpha   90.00
_cell.angle_beta   90.00
_cell.angle_gamma   90.00
#
_symmetry.space_group_name_H-M   'P 1'
#
loop_
_entity.id
_entity.type
_entity.pdbx_description
1 polymer ?
#
loop_
_entity_poly.entity_id
_entity_poly.type
_entity_poly.pdbx_seq_one_letter_code
_entity_poly.pdbx_strand_id
1 'polypeptide(L)'
;KLAHITGVTVYSINPGITDTTLVHKFNSWLDVEPHVAEKLLAHPTQTSLACAQNFVKAIEANKNGAVWKLDLGRLDEIEWTK
;
A
#
# COMPACT_ATOMS: atom_id res chain seq x y z
N LYS A 1 6.83 2.30 21.35
CA LYS A 1 5.52 1.65 21.12
C LYS A 1 4.60 1.95 22.31
N LEU A 2 3.54 2.74 22.13
CA LEU A 2 2.67 3.24 23.22
C LEU A 2 1.51 2.30 23.60
N ALA A 3 1.33 1.19 22.87
CA ALA A 3 0.19 0.29 23.05
C ALA A 3 0.04 -0.27 24.49
N HIS A 4 1.14 -0.44 25.23
CA HIS A 4 1.10 -0.89 26.63
C HIS A 4 0.53 0.17 27.59
N ILE A 5 0.48 1.43 27.17
CA ILE A 5 -0.09 2.56 27.93
C ILE A 5 -1.51 2.82 27.46
N THR A 6 -1.74 2.86 26.15
CA THR A 6 -3.04 3.27 25.57
C THR A 6 -4.02 2.12 25.38
N GLY A 7 -3.54 0.87 25.35
CA GLY A 7 -4.35 -0.30 24.98
C GLY A 7 -4.65 -0.39 23.48
N VAL A 8 -4.15 0.53 22.65
CA VAL A 8 -4.44 0.61 21.21
C VAL A 8 -3.26 0.09 20.39
N THR A 9 -3.52 -0.90 19.55
CA THR A 9 -2.57 -1.42 18.56
C THR A 9 -2.88 -0.85 17.18
N VAL A 10 -1.83 -0.64 16.37
CA VAL A 10 -1.94 -0.06 15.02
C VAL A 10 -0.89 -0.71 14.12
N TYR A 11 -1.21 -0.86 12.83
CA TYR A 11 -0.29 -1.19 11.75
C TYR A 11 -0.71 -0.41 10.50
N SER A 12 0.20 -0.22 9.54
CA SER A 12 -0.12 0.43 8.25
C SER A 12 -0.18 -0.59 7.13
N ILE A 13 -1.07 -0.34 6.17
CA ILE A 13 -1.22 -1.08 4.92
C ILE A 13 -0.82 -0.15 3.78
N ASN A 14 0.16 -0.56 2.98
CA ASN A 14 0.79 0.30 1.98
C ASN A 14 0.77 -0.42 0.63
N PRO A 15 -0.33 -0.30 -0.14
CA PRO A 15 -0.40 -0.87 -1.48
C PRO A 15 0.60 -0.21 -2.44
N GLY A 16 1.22 -1.01 -3.30
CA GLY A 16 1.84 -0.53 -4.52
C GLY A 16 0.80 -0.09 -5.56
N ILE A 17 1.24 0.15 -6.80
CA ILE A 17 0.33 0.53 -7.88
C ILE A 17 -0.66 -0.59 -8.14
N THR A 18 -1.94 -0.31 -7.88
CA THR A 18 -3.03 -1.28 -7.95
C THR A 18 -4.06 -0.78 -8.94
N ASP A 19 -4.45 -1.63 -9.88
CA ASP A 19 -5.45 -1.29 -10.90
C ASP A 19 -6.81 -1.03 -10.25
N THR A 20 -7.07 0.25 -10.01
CA THR A 20 -8.24 0.87 -9.38
C THR A 20 -8.52 2.18 -10.11
N THR A 21 -9.74 2.69 -10.02
CA THR A 21 -10.13 3.94 -10.71
C THR A 21 -9.28 5.16 -10.31
N LEU A 22 -8.68 5.15 -9.12
CA LEU A 22 -7.82 6.24 -8.64
C LEU A 22 -6.59 6.46 -9.55
N VAL A 23 -6.01 5.38 -10.08
CA VAL A 23 -4.75 5.45 -10.85
C VAL A 23 -4.97 5.52 -12.35
N HIS A 24 -6.23 5.57 -12.82
CA HIS A 24 -6.56 5.67 -14.25
C HIS A 24 -6.36 7.08 -14.80
N LYS A 25 -6.57 8.12 -13.97
CA LYS A 25 -6.30 9.52 -14.31
C LYS A 25 -6.25 10.37 -13.05
N PHE A 26 -5.18 11.14 -12.88
CA PHE A 26 -5.03 12.09 -11.79
C PHE A 26 -4.07 13.21 -12.19
N ASN A 27 -4.20 14.36 -11.52
CA ASN A 27 -3.36 15.53 -11.80
C ASN A 27 -2.03 15.40 -11.07
N SER A 28 -0.93 15.72 -11.74
CA SER A 28 0.32 16.00 -11.07
C SER A 28 0.29 17.40 -10.45
N TRP A 29 1.16 17.64 -9.48
CA TRP A 29 1.30 18.96 -8.90
C TRP A 29 1.88 19.94 -9.93
N LEU A 30 1.18 21.06 -10.18
CA LEU A 30 1.55 22.08 -11.18
C LEU A 30 1.73 21.53 -12.62
N ASP A 31 1.03 20.45 -12.96
CA ASP A 31 1.05 19.83 -14.30
C ASP A 31 2.44 19.44 -14.80
N VAL A 32 3.39 19.20 -13.89
CA VAL A 32 4.77 18.82 -14.25
C VAL A 32 4.85 17.51 -15.04
N GLU A 33 3.83 16.67 -14.92
CA GLU A 33 3.65 15.47 -15.73
C GLU A 33 2.15 15.20 -15.95
N PRO A 34 1.59 15.44 -17.14
CA PRO A 34 0.17 15.21 -17.39
C PRO A 34 -0.20 13.72 -17.60
N HIS A 35 0.78 12.83 -17.82
CA HIS A 35 0.56 11.41 -18.10
C HIS A 35 1.05 10.48 -16.97
N VAL A 36 1.06 10.93 -15.71
CA VAL A 36 1.56 10.10 -14.58
C VAL A 36 0.83 8.76 -14.50
N ALA A 37 -0.49 8.77 -14.66
CA ALA A 37 -1.32 7.55 -14.64
C ALA A 37 -0.86 6.53 -15.68
N GLU A 38 -0.71 6.96 -16.94
CA GLU A 38 -0.23 6.11 -18.04
C GLU A 38 1.17 5.57 -17.75
N LYS A 39 2.08 6.44 -17.28
CA LYS A 39 3.47 6.06 -16.96
C LYS A 39 3.54 5.04 -15.83
N LEU A 40 2.74 5.18 -14.77
CA LEU A 40 2.69 4.20 -13.69
C LEU A 40 2.14 2.85 -14.16
N LEU A 41 1.08 2.85 -14.99
CA LEU A 41 0.45 1.64 -15.51
C LEU A 41 1.28 0.92 -16.58
N ALA A 42 2.31 1.58 -17.14
CA ALA A 42 3.27 0.97 -18.07
C ALA A 42 4.29 0.04 -17.39
N HIS A 43 4.36 0.04 -16.06
CA HIS A 43 5.22 -0.84 -15.27
C HIS A 43 4.41 -1.99 -14.63
N PRO A 44 5.06 -3.05 -14.11
CA PRO A 44 4.35 -4.10 -13.38
C PRO A 44 3.50 -3.52 -12.24
N THR A 45 2.23 -3.92 -12.20
CA THR A 45 1.25 -3.53 -11.18
C THR A 45 0.59 -4.79 -10.59
N GLN A 46 -0.43 -4.61 -9.75
CA GLN A 46 -1.25 -5.71 -9.24
C GLN A 46 -2.76 -5.47 -9.43
N THR A 47 -3.53 -6.55 -9.42
CA THR A 47 -5.00 -6.46 -9.43
C THR A 47 -5.53 -6.04 -8.06
N SER A 48 -6.68 -5.37 -8.05
CA SER A 48 -7.42 -5.05 -6.82
C SER A 48 -7.70 -6.29 -5.96
N LEU A 49 -8.01 -7.43 -6.58
CA LEU A 49 -8.27 -8.68 -5.87
C LEU A 49 -7.02 -9.20 -5.14
N ALA A 50 -5.85 -9.19 -5.79
CA ALA A 50 -4.61 -9.63 -5.16
C ALA A 50 -4.24 -8.73 -3.97
N CYS A 51 -4.41 -7.41 -4.11
CA CYS A 51 -4.23 -6.47 -3.02
C CYS A 51 -5.20 -6.77 -1.86
N ALA A 52 -6.49 -6.95 -2.13
CA ALA A 52 -7.50 -7.24 -1.11
C ALA A 52 -7.21 -8.54 -0.34
N GLN A 53 -6.78 -9.60 -1.03
CA GLN A 53 -6.39 -10.87 -0.39
C GLN A 53 -5.23 -10.67 0.59
N ASN A 54 -4.22 -9.90 0.21
CA ASN A 54 -3.09 -9.61 1.09
C ASN A 54 -3.44 -8.60 2.19
N PHE A 55 -4.39 -7.71 1.96
CA PHE A 55 -4.94 -6.81 2.98
C PHE A 55 -5.53 -7.63 4.13
N VAL A 56 -6.40 -8.61 3.82
CA VAL A 56 -7.01 -9.47 4.84
C VAL A 56 -5.93 -10.26 5.59
N LYS A 57 -4.94 -10.83 4.90
CA LYS A 57 -3.82 -11.53 5.55
C LYS A 57 -3.05 -10.63 6.53
N ALA A 58 -2.85 -9.36 6.21
CA ALA A 58 -2.19 -8.41 7.11
C ALA A 58 -3.05 -8.10 8.35
N ILE A 59 -4.38 -8.06 8.21
CA ILE A 59 -5.31 -7.94 9.35
C ILE A 59 -5.21 -9.19 10.24
N GLU A 60 -5.28 -10.38 9.64
CA GLU A 60 -5.19 -11.67 10.34
C GLU A 60 -3.87 -11.83 11.10
N ALA A 61 -2.77 -11.30 10.56
CA ALA A 61 -1.47 -11.30 11.22
C ALA A 61 -1.43 -10.46 12.51
N ASN A 62 -2.30 -9.45 12.64
CA ASN A 62 -2.48 -8.61 13.84
C ASN A 62 -1.18 -8.16 14.53
N LYS A 63 -0.19 -7.70 13.74
CA LYS A 63 1.15 -7.37 14.23
C LYS A 63 1.29 -5.88 14.56
N ASN A 64 1.23 -5.53 15.84
CA ASN A 64 1.34 -4.14 16.30
C ASN A 64 2.67 -3.47 15.89
N GLY A 65 2.56 -2.36 15.16
CA GLY A 65 3.64 -1.56 14.62
C GLY A 65 4.22 -2.09 13.30
N ALA A 66 3.61 -3.09 12.67
CA ALA A 66 4.02 -3.55 11.36
C ALA A 66 3.75 -2.47 10.28
N VAL A 67 4.64 -2.42 9.30
CA VAL A 67 4.50 -1.63 8.07
C VAL A 67 4.38 -2.62 6.93
N TRP A 68 3.16 -2.88 6.47
CA TRP A 68 2.89 -3.89 5.45
C TRP A 68 2.96 -3.27 4.05
N LYS A 69 3.85 -3.77 3.21
CA LYS A 69 3.91 -3.46 1.77
C LYS A 69 3.12 -4.51 1.01
N LEU A 70 2.09 -4.09 0.28
CA LEU A 70 1.25 -4.95 -0.55
C LEU A 70 1.51 -4.61 -2.00
N ASP A 71 2.45 -5.29 -2.63
CA ASP A 71 2.93 -4.90 -3.96
C ASP A 71 3.22 -6.12 -4.84
N LEU A 72 2.91 -6.00 -6.13
CA LEU A 72 3.07 -7.08 -7.12
C LEU A 72 2.47 -8.43 -6.66
N GLY A 73 1.33 -8.39 -5.96
CA GLY A 73 0.66 -9.58 -5.44
C GLY A 73 1.31 -10.21 -4.20
N ARG A 74 2.33 -9.56 -3.60
CA ARG A 74 3.01 -10.01 -2.38
C ARG A 74 2.56 -9.23 -1.15
N LEU A 75 2.80 -9.83 0.02
CA LEU A 75 2.70 -9.20 1.33
C LEU A 75 4.07 -9.28 2.02
N ASP A 76 4.72 -8.14 2.22
CA ASP A 76 6.03 -8.05 2.87
C ASP A 76 5.94 -7.09 4.07
N GLU A 77 6.59 -7.42 5.18
CA GLU A 77 6.81 -6.47 6.27
C GLU A 77 8.09 -5.69 6.03
N ILE A 78 8.03 -4.36 6.17
CA ILE A 78 9.16 -3.47 5.97
C ILE A 78 9.79 -3.10 7.31
N GLU A 79 11.13 -3.13 7.36
CA GLU A 79 11.90 -2.54 8.44
C GLU A 79 12.11 -1.04 8.17
N TRP A 80 11.64 -0.20 9.08
CA TRP A 80 11.87 1.24 8.99
C TRP A 80 13.30 1.58 9.42
N THR A 81 14.05 2.22 8.53
CA THR A 81 15.42 2.70 8.81
C THR A 81 15.41 3.62 10.03
N LYS A 82 16.33 3.37 10.97
CA LYS A 82 16.48 4.14 12.20
C LYS A 82 17.40 5.34 12.01
#